data_AF-A0A7J9K0U0-F1
#
_entry.id   AF-A0A7J9K0U0-F1
#
_cell.length_a   1.000
_cell.length_b   1.000
_cell.length_c   1.000
_cell.angle_alpha   90.00
_cell.angle_beta   90.00
_cell.angle_gamma   90.00
#
_symmetry.space_group_name_H-M   'P 1'
#
loop_
_entity.id
_entity.type
_entity.pdbx_description
1 polymer ?
#
loop_
_entity_poly.entity_id
_entity_poly.type
_entity_poly.pdbx_seq_one_letter_code
_entity_poly.pdbx_strand_id
1 'polypeptide(L)'
;LREYVEHNDAILLVIVPAAQAPEISSSRALRIAKEYDSEGTRTVGIISKIDQAASDSKALAAVQALLLNQGPPKTSDIPWVALIGQSVSIASTQSGSASSDNSLETAWRAESESLKSILTGAPQNKLGRVALVDVLAGQIRNRIKLRLPNLLSGLQGKSQIIQDELVRLGEQMVTTAEGTRAVALELCREFEDKFLQHITGGEGNGWKIVSSFEGSFPNRIKQLPLDRHFDMNNVKRIVLEADGYQPYLISPEKGLRSLIKGVLELAKEPSLLCVDEVHRVLLDIVSAAANATPGLGRYAPFKREVVAIASVALDGFRTEARKMVVALVDMERAFVPPQHFIRLVQRRMERQRREEEVKNRSSKKASDAEQSILNRASSPQTGGQQQSEGKFEGNLKSLKDKFSKKEKDVPPAPPEGSALKTAGPGGEITAGFLLKKSGKTNGWSRRWFVLNEKTGKVIVLFLY
;
A
#
# COMPACT_ATOMS: atom_id res chain seq x y z
N LEU A 1 21.73 -10.33 50.04
CA LEU A 1 20.31 -10.65 50.35
C LEU A 1 19.35 -9.93 49.41
N ARG A 2 19.21 -8.59 49.46
CA ARG A 2 18.28 -7.81 48.62
C ARG A 2 18.30 -8.21 47.14
N GLU A 3 19.48 -8.19 46.54
CA GLU A 3 19.77 -8.65 45.16
C GLU A 3 19.16 -10.02 44.80
N TYR A 4 19.15 -10.98 45.73
CA TYR A 4 18.59 -12.31 45.48
C TYR A 4 17.07 -12.40 45.73
N VAL A 5 16.52 -11.65 46.69
CA VAL A 5 15.08 -11.68 47.00
C VAL A 5 14.24 -10.84 46.03
N GLU A 6 14.85 -9.83 45.42
CA GLU A 6 14.23 -8.96 44.40
C GLU A 6 13.92 -9.70 43.09
N HIS A 7 14.75 -10.68 42.70
CA HIS A 7 14.47 -11.52 41.54
C HIS A 7 13.20 -12.34 41.74
N ASN A 8 12.15 -12.06 40.96
CA ASN A 8 10.88 -12.80 40.97
C ASN A 8 11.01 -14.32 40.72
N ASP A 9 12.13 -14.79 40.19
CA ASP A 9 12.40 -16.22 39.97
C ASP A 9 12.95 -16.93 41.21
N ALA A 10 13.39 -16.19 42.24
CA ALA A 10 13.85 -16.76 43.50
C ALA A 10 12.68 -17.24 44.37
N ILE A 11 12.84 -18.43 44.95
CA ILE A 11 11.98 -18.99 46.01
C ILE A 11 12.55 -18.55 47.36
N LEU A 12 11.71 -17.98 48.21
CA LEU A 12 12.09 -17.41 49.50
C LEU A 12 11.89 -18.45 50.60
N LEU A 13 12.95 -18.81 51.33
CA LEU A 13 12.87 -19.75 52.46
C LEU A 13 12.91 -18.99 53.78
N VAL A 14 11.79 -18.97 54.50
CA VAL A 14 11.65 -18.29 55.80
C VAL A 14 11.87 -19.31 56.90
N ILE A 15 13.12 -19.44 57.36
CA ILE A 15 13.51 -20.39 58.42
C ILE A 15 13.35 -19.72 59.79
N VAL A 16 12.60 -20.35 60.69
CA VAL A 16 12.33 -19.89 62.06
C VAL A 16 12.50 -21.06 63.04
N PRO A 17 13.18 -20.88 64.21
CA PRO A 17 13.20 -21.87 65.28
C PRO A 17 11.82 -22.03 65.94
N ALA A 18 11.45 -23.24 66.35
CA ALA A 18 10.16 -23.54 66.98
C ALA A 18 9.89 -22.66 68.23
N ALA A 19 10.91 -22.42 69.05
CA ALA A 19 10.83 -21.52 70.22
C ALA A 19 10.45 -20.05 69.85
N GLN A 20 10.66 -19.63 68.61
CA GLN A 20 10.30 -18.29 68.11
C GLN A 20 8.95 -18.27 67.36
N ALA A 21 8.27 -19.41 67.20
CA ALA A 21 6.97 -19.49 66.54
C ALA A 21 5.88 -18.61 67.19
N PRO A 22 5.79 -18.45 68.53
CA PRO A 22 4.83 -17.53 69.15
C PRO A 22 5.02 -16.06 68.75
N GLU A 23 6.24 -15.67 68.38
CA GLU A 23 6.61 -14.30 67.99
C GLU A 23 6.78 -14.14 66.47
N ILE A 24 6.28 -15.08 65.67
CA ILE A 24 6.46 -15.11 64.21
C ILE A 24 6.12 -13.78 63.51
N SER A 25 5.15 -13.01 64.02
CA SER A 25 4.78 -11.68 63.53
C SER A 25 5.87 -10.61 63.64
N SER A 26 6.83 -10.75 64.57
CA SER A 26 7.97 -9.84 64.74
C SER A 26 9.19 -10.27 63.91
N SER A 27 9.20 -11.51 63.41
CA SER A 27 10.34 -12.12 62.70
C SER A 27 10.83 -11.26 61.52
N ARG A 28 12.12 -10.90 61.58
CA ARG A 28 12.80 -10.15 60.51
C ARG A 28 12.78 -10.91 59.18
N ALA A 29 12.89 -12.24 59.20
CA ALA A 29 12.86 -13.07 58.01
C ALA A 29 11.47 -13.02 57.33
N LEU A 30 10.39 -13.14 58.10
CA LEU A 30 9.03 -13.00 57.58
C LEU A 30 8.76 -11.59 57.04
N ARG A 31 9.22 -10.54 57.74
CA ARG A 31 9.09 -9.15 57.28
C ARG A 31 9.73 -8.92 55.93
N ILE A 32 10.97 -9.40 55.72
CA ILE A 32 11.67 -9.28 54.43
C ILE A 32 10.96 -10.12 53.36
N ALA A 33 10.49 -11.34 53.68
CA ALA A 33 9.74 -12.14 52.71
C ALA A 33 8.47 -11.42 52.24
N LYS A 34 7.64 -10.90 53.16
CA LYS A 34 6.42 -10.15 52.81
C LYS A 34 6.68 -8.77 52.17
N GLU A 35 7.90 -8.22 52.25
CA GLU A 35 8.33 -7.02 51.51
C GLU A 35 8.52 -7.30 50.00
N TYR A 36 8.97 -8.51 49.65
CA TYR A 36 9.25 -8.93 48.26
C TYR A 36 8.25 -9.97 47.69
N ASP A 37 7.35 -10.52 48.52
CA ASP A 37 6.31 -11.49 48.18
C ASP A 37 5.11 -11.32 49.13
N SER A 38 4.35 -10.24 48.95
CA SER A 38 3.19 -9.88 49.79
C SER A 38 2.11 -10.97 49.82
N GLU A 39 1.94 -11.71 48.74
CA GLU A 39 0.96 -12.78 48.58
C GLU A 39 1.48 -14.18 49.00
N GLY A 40 2.77 -14.34 49.28
CA GLY A 40 3.37 -15.64 49.66
C GLY A 40 3.53 -16.64 48.51
N THR A 41 3.32 -16.22 47.26
CA THR A 41 3.28 -17.08 46.05
C THR A 41 4.60 -17.79 45.72
N ARG A 42 5.71 -17.34 46.31
CA ARG A 42 7.06 -17.88 46.12
C ARG A 42 7.80 -18.06 47.45
N THR A 43 7.10 -18.00 48.57
CA THR A 43 7.66 -18.15 49.91
C THR A 43 7.31 -19.51 50.51
N VAL A 44 8.26 -20.14 51.18
CA VAL A 44 8.06 -21.37 51.98
C VAL A 44 8.53 -21.12 53.40
N GLY A 45 7.67 -21.39 54.37
CA GLY A 45 7.97 -21.29 55.79
C GLY A 45 8.57 -22.59 56.31
N ILE A 46 9.65 -22.51 57.08
CA ILE A 46 10.33 -23.67 57.65
C ILE A 46 10.47 -23.47 59.16
N ILE A 47 9.82 -24.33 59.94
CA ILE A 47 9.93 -24.37 61.40
C ILE A 47 10.97 -25.43 61.74
N SER A 48 12.01 -25.05 62.46
CA SER A 48 13.17 -25.90 62.79
C SER A 48 13.30 -26.12 64.30
N LYS A 49 14.09 -27.12 64.74
CA LYS A 49 14.40 -27.38 66.16
C LYS A 49 13.16 -27.65 67.03
N ILE A 50 12.21 -28.43 66.49
CA ILE A 50 10.95 -28.76 67.16
C ILE A 50 11.15 -29.68 68.37
N ASP A 51 12.19 -30.51 68.35
CA ASP A 51 12.73 -31.25 69.50
C ASP A 51 13.05 -30.34 70.70
N GLN A 52 13.68 -29.19 70.45
CA GLN A 52 14.07 -28.24 71.51
C GLN A 52 12.88 -27.49 72.11
N ALA A 53 11.75 -27.48 71.42
CA ALA A 53 10.50 -26.88 71.87
C ALA A 53 9.48 -27.91 72.40
N ALA A 54 9.82 -29.21 72.43
CA ALA A 54 8.88 -30.27 72.79
C ALA A 54 8.32 -30.18 74.23
N SER A 55 9.01 -29.47 75.13
CA SER A 55 8.55 -29.18 76.49
C SER A 55 7.79 -27.85 76.65
N ASP A 56 7.75 -27.00 75.61
CA ASP A 56 7.05 -25.71 75.63
C ASP A 56 5.69 -25.83 74.90
N SER A 57 4.62 -25.95 75.68
CA SER A 57 3.25 -26.04 75.17
C SER A 57 2.81 -24.80 74.38
N LYS A 58 3.35 -23.61 74.68
CA LYS A 58 3.05 -22.37 73.95
C LYS A 58 3.73 -22.35 72.59
N ALA A 59 4.99 -22.78 72.52
CA ALA A 59 5.70 -22.95 71.25
C ALA A 59 5.02 -24.01 70.37
N LEU A 60 4.71 -25.19 70.91
CA LEU A 60 4.03 -26.26 70.15
C LEU A 60 2.66 -25.82 69.62
N ALA A 61 1.84 -25.13 70.43
CA ALA A 61 0.56 -24.59 69.98
C ALA A 61 0.72 -23.57 68.82
N ALA A 62 1.73 -22.70 68.89
CA ALA A 62 2.03 -21.75 67.82
C ALA A 62 2.53 -22.44 66.54
N VAL A 63 3.38 -23.45 66.67
CA VAL A 63 3.84 -24.29 65.54
C VAL A 63 2.66 -25.00 64.88
N GLN A 64 1.77 -25.61 65.66
CA GLN A 64 0.59 -26.30 65.14
C GLN A 64 -0.38 -25.33 64.44
N ALA A 65 -0.60 -24.14 64.99
CA ALA A 65 -1.40 -23.10 64.34
C ALA A 65 -0.81 -22.68 62.97
N LEU A 66 0.51 -22.49 62.87
CA LEU A 66 1.19 -22.20 61.61
C LEU A 66 1.05 -23.34 60.59
N LEU A 67 1.22 -24.60 61.02
CA LEU A 67 1.05 -25.77 60.16
C LEU A 67 -0.40 -25.96 59.69
N LEU A 68 -1.39 -25.53 60.47
CA LEU A 68 -2.81 -25.54 60.08
C LEU A 68 -3.24 -24.29 59.28
N ASN A 69 -2.32 -23.39 58.95
CA ASN A 69 -2.58 -22.07 58.34
C ASN A 69 -3.51 -21.17 59.20
N GLN A 70 -3.60 -21.43 60.50
CA GLN A 70 -4.35 -20.68 61.51
C GLN A 70 -3.46 -19.70 62.31
N GLY A 71 -2.23 -19.47 61.84
CA GLY A 71 -1.32 -18.47 62.40
C GLY A 71 -1.78 -17.03 62.12
N PRO A 72 -0.97 -16.03 62.50
CA PRO A 72 -1.27 -14.61 62.23
C PRO A 72 -1.55 -14.34 60.74
N PRO A 73 -2.39 -13.35 60.37
CA PRO A 73 -2.78 -13.10 58.97
C PRO A 73 -1.62 -12.87 57.99
N LYS A 74 -0.42 -12.53 58.46
CA LYS A 74 0.80 -12.42 57.64
C LYS A 74 1.43 -13.78 57.28
N THR A 75 0.86 -14.89 57.73
CA THR A 75 1.43 -16.24 57.63
C THR A 75 0.49 -17.28 57.01
N SER A 76 -0.80 -16.95 56.81
CA SER A 76 -1.84 -17.84 56.25
C SER A 76 -1.52 -18.35 54.85
N ASP A 77 -0.93 -17.48 54.03
CA ASP A 77 -0.71 -17.69 52.59
C ASP A 77 0.61 -18.44 52.32
N ILE A 78 1.43 -18.64 53.36
CA ILE A 78 2.74 -19.28 53.27
C ILE A 78 2.59 -20.77 53.67
N PRO A 79 3.01 -21.73 52.83
CA PRO A 79 3.10 -23.13 53.24
C PRO A 79 4.22 -23.30 54.28
N TRP A 80 3.85 -23.66 55.50
CA TRP A 80 4.78 -24.00 56.59
C TRP A 80 5.10 -25.50 56.61
N VAL A 81 6.37 -25.84 56.83
CA VAL A 81 6.86 -27.22 57.02
C VAL A 81 7.65 -27.32 58.32
N ALA A 82 7.45 -28.40 59.07
CA ALA A 82 8.08 -28.66 60.36
C ALA A 82 9.26 -29.64 60.26
N LEU A 83 10.39 -29.30 60.88
CA LEU A 83 11.64 -30.05 60.89
C LEU A 83 12.26 -30.08 62.30
N ILE A 84 12.99 -31.15 62.61
CA ILE A 84 13.85 -31.23 63.81
C ILE A 84 15.23 -30.68 63.44
N GLY A 85 15.79 -31.12 62.31
CA GLY A 85 17.11 -30.70 61.84
C GLY A 85 18.20 -31.73 62.14
N GLN A 86 19.39 -31.29 62.53
CA GLN A 86 20.55 -32.17 62.76
C GLN A 86 20.62 -32.80 64.17
N SER A 87 19.66 -32.50 65.05
CA SER A 87 19.64 -33.00 66.45
C SER A 87 19.07 -34.42 66.62
N VAL A 88 18.71 -35.12 65.53
CA VAL A 88 18.57 -36.58 65.59
C VAL A 88 19.97 -37.17 65.66
N SER A 89 20.46 -37.37 66.88
CA SER A 89 21.74 -38.02 67.16
C SER A 89 21.77 -39.43 66.54
N ILE A 90 22.49 -39.59 65.42
CA ILE A 90 22.82 -40.90 64.83
C ILE A 90 23.90 -41.54 65.71
N ALA A 91 23.50 -41.96 66.92
CA ALA A 91 24.40 -42.36 68.00
C ALA A 91 23.85 -43.51 68.85
N SER A 92 23.11 -44.45 68.24
CA SER A 92 22.72 -45.71 68.93
C SER A 92 22.43 -46.91 68.01
N THR A 93 22.98 -46.96 66.80
CA THR A 93 22.99 -48.19 65.96
C THR A 93 24.42 -48.55 65.52
N GLN A 94 25.19 -49.11 66.45
CA GLN A 94 26.38 -49.87 66.10
C GLN A 94 25.96 -51.18 65.38
N SER A 95 26.35 -51.34 64.12
CA SER A 95 26.89 -52.62 63.60
C SER A 95 27.39 -52.45 62.16
N GLY A 96 28.48 -53.17 61.84
CA GLY A 96 29.29 -53.01 60.63
C GLY A 96 28.58 -53.01 59.27
N SER A 97 29.17 -52.22 58.37
CA SER A 97 29.32 -52.48 56.93
C SER A 97 28.08 -52.93 56.12
N ALA A 98 27.27 -51.98 55.64
CA ALA A 98 26.84 -51.90 54.23
C ALA A 98 26.00 -50.62 53.97
N SER A 99 26.18 -50.00 52.80
CA SER A 99 25.38 -48.88 52.24
C SER A 99 25.26 -47.61 53.10
N SER A 100 26.03 -46.57 52.73
CA SER A 100 25.84 -45.19 53.21
C SER A 100 24.42 -44.66 52.98
N ASP A 101 23.79 -45.08 51.89
CA ASP A 101 22.57 -44.47 51.36
C ASP A 101 21.36 -44.75 52.26
N ASN A 102 21.33 -45.92 52.91
CA ASN A 102 20.28 -46.28 53.87
C ASN A 102 20.31 -45.43 55.16
N SER A 103 21.45 -44.81 55.51
CA SER A 103 21.58 -44.05 56.76
C SER A 103 20.79 -42.74 56.75
N LEU A 104 20.79 -42.02 55.61
CA LEU A 104 20.10 -40.74 55.46
C LEU A 104 18.58 -40.91 55.45
N GLU A 105 18.08 -41.88 54.70
CA GLU A 105 16.65 -42.13 54.59
C GLU A 105 16.07 -42.70 55.91
N THR A 106 16.85 -43.50 56.63
CA THR A 106 16.52 -43.92 58.00
C THR A 106 16.44 -42.73 58.96
N ALA A 107 17.37 -41.77 58.86
CA ALA A 107 17.32 -40.55 59.66
C ALA A 107 16.11 -39.65 59.33
N TRP A 108 15.68 -39.60 58.06
CA TRP A 108 14.48 -38.85 57.64
C TRP A 108 13.20 -39.52 58.13
N ARG A 109 13.13 -40.86 58.12
CA ARG A 109 12.02 -41.62 58.71
C ARG A 109 11.95 -41.42 60.22
N ALA A 110 13.08 -41.52 60.92
CA ALA A 110 13.17 -41.27 62.36
C ALA A 110 12.76 -39.83 62.74
N GLU A 111 13.18 -38.82 61.97
CA GLU A 111 12.72 -37.44 62.14
C GLU A 111 11.20 -37.31 61.93
N SER A 112 10.65 -37.96 60.90
CA SER A 112 9.20 -37.95 60.64
C SER A 112 8.42 -38.58 61.79
N GLU A 113 8.83 -39.75 62.30
CA GLU A 113 8.16 -40.39 63.45
C GLU A 113 8.29 -39.56 64.75
N SER A 114 9.45 -38.96 65.03
CA SER A 114 9.59 -38.03 66.16
C SER A 114 8.68 -36.81 66.02
N LEU A 115 8.55 -36.23 64.82
CA LEU A 115 7.63 -35.12 64.56
C LEU A 115 6.16 -35.52 64.73
N LYS A 116 5.77 -36.75 64.34
CA LYS A 116 4.41 -37.27 64.57
C LYS A 116 4.10 -37.42 66.06
N SER A 117 5.08 -37.86 66.85
CA SER A 117 4.95 -37.99 68.30
C SER A 117 4.82 -36.63 69.00
N ILE A 118 5.60 -35.62 68.57
CA ILE A 118 5.58 -34.27 69.17
C ILE A 118 4.38 -33.45 68.69
N LEU A 119 3.97 -33.57 67.42
CA LEU A 119 2.92 -32.77 66.78
C LEU A 119 1.74 -33.65 66.34
N THR A 120 1.10 -34.30 67.31
CA THR A 120 0.04 -35.30 67.10
C THR A 120 -1.15 -34.81 66.28
N GLY A 121 -1.49 -33.52 66.34
CA GLY A 121 -2.56 -32.88 65.56
C GLY A 121 -2.08 -32.06 64.36
N ALA A 122 -0.85 -32.25 63.88
CA ALA A 122 -0.34 -31.60 62.67
C ALA A 122 -0.57 -32.45 61.41
N PRO A 123 -0.80 -31.82 60.24
CA PRO A 123 -1.04 -32.53 58.99
C PRO A 123 0.26 -33.19 58.50
N GLN A 124 0.18 -34.50 58.24
CA GLN A 124 1.32 -35.37 57.96
C GLN A 124 2.14 -34.95 56.73
N ASN A 125 1.49 -34.33 55.73
CA ASN A 125 2.12 -33.79 54.53
C ASN A 125 2.89 -32.48 54.75
N LYS A 126 3.05 -32.01 55.99
CA LYS A 126 3.88 -30.86 56.38
C LYS A 126 4.96 -31.22 57.42
N LEU A 127 5.18 -32.51 57.69
CA LEU A 127 6.14 -32.99 58.70
C LEU A 127 7.38 -33.65 58.05
N GLY A 128 8.56 -33.18 58.42
CA GLY A 128 9.86 -33.77 58.07
C GLY A 128 10.41 -33.34 56.71
N ARG A 129 11.64 -33.80 56.42
CA ARG A 129 12.37 -33.43 55.20
C ARG A 129 11.68 -33.87 53.90
N VAL A 130 10.95 -34.99 53.91
CA VAL A 130 10.19 -35.47 52.74
C VAL A 130 9.12 -34.45 52.34
N ALA A 131 8.31 -34.00 53.31
CA ALA A 131 7.32 -32.94 53.10
C ALA A 131 7.95 -31.62 52.63
N LEU A 132 9.15 -31.27 53.12
CA LEU A 132 9.88 -30.11 52.61
C LEU A 132 10.23 -30.26 51.12
N VAL A 133 10.77 -31.41 50.73
CA VAL A 133 11.14 -31.68 49.32
C VAL A 133 9.91 -31.59 48.42
N ASP A 134 8.77 -32.15 48.82
CA ASP A 134 7.51 -32.08 48.05
C ASP A 134 7.00 -30.65 47.90
N VAL A 135 7.00 -29.86 48.98
CA VAL A 135 6.59 -28.44 48.95
C VAL A 135 7.52 -27.61 48.08
N LEU A 136 8.84 -27.80 48.20
CA LEU A 136 9.83 -27.10 47.38
C LEU A 136 9.69 -27.48 45.90
N ALA A 137 9.57 -28.77 45.58
CA ALA A 137 9.38 -29.25 44.21
C ALA A 137 8.07 -28.74 43.61
N GLY A 138 6.99 -28.67 44.40
CA GLY A 138 5.73 -28.04 44.03
C GLY A 138 5.89 -26.56 43.68
N GLN A 139 6.57 -25.79 44.53
CA GLN A 139 6.83 -24.36 44.29
C GLN A 139 7.71 -24.13 43.06
N ILE A 140 8.82 -24.87 42.90
CA ILE A 140 9.68 -24.82 41.70
C ILE A 140 8.85 -25.07 40.44
N ARG A 141 8.02 -26.13 40.43
CA ARG A 141 7.15 -26.48 39.30
C ARG A 141 6.15 -25.36 38.97
N ASN A 142 5.59 -24.70 39.99
CA ASN A 142 4.67 -23.58 39.79
C ASN A 142 5.37 -22.34 39.23
N ARG A 143 6.57 -21.98 39.74
CA ARG A 143 7.36 -20.86 39.18
C ARG A 143 7.77 -21.11 37.73
N ILE A 144 8.19 -22.34 37.39
CA ILE A 144 8.51 -22.74 36.01
C ILE A 144 7.27 -22.58 35.11
N LYS A 145 6.10 -23.07 35.53
CA LYS A 145 4.84 -22.93 34.76
C LYS A 145 4.46 -21.47 34.49
N LEU A 146 4.68 -20.56 35.44
CA LEU A 146 4.40 -19.13 35.28
C LEU A 146 5.40 -18.42 34.35
N ARG A 147 6.66 -18.90 34.29
CA ARG A 147 7.73 -18.26 33.49
C ARG A 147 7.84 -18.79 32.07
N LEU A 148 7.49 -20.06 31.84
CA LEU A 148 7.62 -20.71 30.53
C LEU A 148 6.91 -19.97 29.38
N PRO A 149 5.68 -19.43 29.53
CA PRO A 149 5.02 -18.69 28.45
C PRO A 149 5.75 -17.39 28.07
N ASN A 150 6.28 -16.67 29.06
CA ASN A 150 7.04 -15.42 28.85
C ASN A 150 8.41 -15.68 28.23
N LEU A 151 9.04 -16.81 28.57
CA LEU A 151 10.29 -17.24 27.94
C LEU A 151 10.05 -17.68 26.49
N LEU A 152 8.97 -18.42 26.23
CA LEU A 152 8.60 -18.86 24.89
C LEU A 152 8.31 -17.68 23.95
N SER A 153 7.48 -16.72 24.38
CA SER A 153 7.17 -15.52 23.57
C SER A 153 8.40 -14.65 23.36
N GLY A 154 9.27 -14.51 24.37
CA GLY A 154 10.56 -13.83 24.24
C GLY A 154 11.52 -14.50 23.25
N LEU A 155 11.56 -15.83 23.21
CA LEU A 155 12.34 -16.58 22.21
C LEU A 155 11.73 -16.50 20.81
N GLN A 156 10.40 -16.57 20.68
CA GLN A 156 9.71 -16.40 19.41
C GLN A 156 9.97 -15.00 18.80
N GLY A 157 9.87 -13.94 19.61
CA GLY A 157 10.20 -12.58 19.17
C GLY A 157 11.66 -12.44 18.72
N LYS A 158 12.62 -13.02 19.46
CA LYS A 158 14.04 -13.05 19.05
C LYS A 158 14.26 -13.87 17.76
N SER A 159 13.55 -14.98 17.60
CA SER A 159 13.62 -15.82 16.40
C SER A 159 13.13 -15.06 15.17
N GLN A 160 12.04 -14.30 15.29
CA GLN A 160 11.54 -13.45 14.19
C GLN A 160 12.57 -12.38 13.81
N ILE A 161 13.15 -11.67 14.78
CA ILE A 161 14.18 -10.64 14.53
C ILE A 161 15.39 -11.24 13.78
N ILE A 162 15.87 -12.42 14.20
CA ILE A 162 16.97 -13.13 13.52
C ILE A 162 16.56 -13.57 12.11
N GLN A 163 15.31 -13.99 11.92
CA GLN A 163 14.80 -14.40 10.60
C GLN A 163 14.66 -13.21 9.64
N ASP A 164 14.18 -12.06 10.12
CA ASP A 164 14.10 -10.82 9.34
C ASP A 164 15.51 -10.31 8.96
N GLU A 165 16.48 -10.42 9.87
CA GLU A 165 17.88 -10.11 9.59
C GLU A 165 18.51 -11.10 8.60
N LEU A 166 18.18 -12.39 8.68
CA LEU A 166 18.62 -13.41 7.72
C LEU A 166 18.06 -13.13 6.32
N VAL A 167 16.80 -12.72 6.18
CA VAL A 167 16.21 -12.31 4.90
C VAL A 167 16.94 -11.09 4.33
N ARG A 168 17.32 -10.12 5.18
CA ARG A 168 18.09 -8.92 4.76
C ARG A 168 19.49 -9.24 4.27
N LEU A 169 20.19 -10.19 4.91
CA LEU A 169 21.50 -10.67 4.47
C LEU A 169 21.38 -11.59 3.24
N GLY A 170 20.28 -12.33 3.16
CA GLY A 170 19.98 -13.31 2.13
C GLY A 170 20.86 -14.55 2.20
N GLU A 171 20.84 -15.32 1.11
CA GLU A 171 21.50 -16.64 1.05
C GLU A 171 23.02 -16.61 1.17
N GLN A 172 23.57 -17.76 1.58
CA GLN A 172 25.01 -17.96 1.78
C GLN A 172 25.79 -17.77 0.48
N MET A 173 26.92 -17.05 0.56
CA MET A 173 27.77 -16.80 -0.60
C MET A 173 28.35 -18.10 -1.16
N VAL A 174 28.06 -18.40 -2.42
CA VAL A 174 28.63 -19.55 -3.12
C VAL A 174 30.06 -19.22 -3.56
N THR A 175 31.01 -20.08 -3.21
CA THR A 175 32.45 -19.90 -3.48
C THR A 175 32.94 -20.58 -4.75
N THR A 176 32.12 -21.43 -5.38
CA THR A 176 32.46 -22.09 -6.64
C THR A 176 32.27 -21.16 -7.83
N ALA A 177 33.15 -21.22 -8.83
CA ALA A 177 33.06 -20.37 -10.01
C ALA A 177 31.76 -20.57 -10.81
N GLU A 178 31.20 -21.78 -10.80
CA GLU A 178 29.91 -22.10 -11.43
C GLU A 178 28.75 -21.50 -10.64
N GLY A 179 28.75 -21.61 -9.31
CA GLY A 179 27.74 -21.01 -8.45
C GLY A 179 27.73 -19.48 -8.52
N THR A 180 28.90 -18.84 -8.57
CA THR A 180 29.03 -17.39 -8.78
C THR A 180 28.38 -16.95 -10.09
N ARG A 181 28.51 -17.74 -11.18
CA ARG A 181 27.83 -17.46 -12.46
C ARG A 181 26.33 -17.65 -12.37
N ALA A 182 25.85 -18.69 -11.68
CA ALA A 182 24.43 -18.93 -11.47
C ALA A 182 23.77 -17.76 -10.71
N VAL A 183 24.38 -17.33 -9.60
CA VAL A 183 23.93 -16.15 -8.82
C VAL A 183 23.96 -14.89 -9.67
N ALA A 184 25.00 -14.65 -10.47
CA ALA A 184 25.06 -13.48 -11.36
C ALA A 184 23.93 -13.48 -12.41
N LEU A 185 23.58 -14.65 -12.97
CA LEU A 185 22.46 -14.80 -13.91
C LEU A 185 21.12 -14.55 -13.24
N GLU A 186 20.91 -15.08 -12.03
CA GLU A 186 19.70 -14.86 -11.24
C GLU A 186 19.50 -13.38 -10.91
N LEU A 187 20.55 -12.69 -10.45
CA LEU A 187 20.52 -11.25 -10.19
C LEU A 187 20.22 -10.42 -11.46
N CYS A 188 20.71 -10.85 -12.62
CA CYS A 188 20.37 -10.24 -13.90
C CYS A 188 18.89 -10.46 -14.28
N ARG A 189 18.32 -11.64 -13.99
CA ARG A 189 16.88 -11.91 -14.19
C ARG A 189 16.00 -11.09 -13.24
N GLU A 190 16.38 -10.99 -11.97
CA GLU A 190 15.66 -10.14 -11.01
C GLU A 190 15.66 -8.66 -11.45
N PHE A 191 16.79 -8.17 -11.97
CA PHE A 191 16.88 -6.84 -12.56
C PHE A 191 16.03 -6.68 -13.84
N GLU A 192 16.04 -7.67 -14.74
CA GLU A 192 15.20 -7.70 -15.96
C GLU A 192 13.71 -7.59 -15.61
N ASP A 193 13.25 -8.38 -14.64
CA ASP A 193 11.87 -8.35 -14.15
C ASP A 193 11.50 -6.98 -13.55
N LYS A 194 12.38 -6.37 -12.75
CA LYS A 194 12.16 -5.01 -12.19
C LYS A 194 12.16 -3.93 -13.27
N PHE A 195 13.04 -4.04 -14.26
CA PHE A 195 13.09 -3.12 -15.39
C PHE A 195 11.80 -3.22 -16.24
N LEU A 196 11.33 -4.45 -16.52
CA LEU A 196 10.10 -4.69 -17.25
C LEU A 196 8.87 -4.23 -16.47
N GLN A 197 8.81 -4.43 -15.15
CA GLN A 197 7.75 -3.91 -14.28
C GLN A 197 7.64 -2.37 -14.37
N HIS A 198 8.77 -1.66 -14.33
CA HIS A 198 8.78 -0.19 -14.50
C HIS A 198 8.31 0.29 -15.86
N ILE A 199 8.57 -0.44 -16.95
CA ILE A 199 8.11 -0.08 -18.30
C ILE A 199 6.63 -0.42 -18.49
N THR A 200 6.20 -1.62 -18.08
CA THR A 200 4.88 -2.17 -18.41
C THR A 200 3.78 -1.82 -17.40
N GLY A 201 4.11 -1.78 -16.11
CA GLY A 201 3.14 -1.49 -15.04
C GLY A 201 2.82 0.01 -14.89
N GLY A 202 3.58 0.89 -15.54
CA GLY A 202 3.48 2.35 -15.38
C GLY A 202 4.01 2.87 -14.04
N GLU A 203 4.40 1.99 -13.11
CA GLU A 203 4.93 2.34 -11.80
C GLU A 203 6.32 2.99 -11.87
N GLY A 204 6.55 3.99 -11.00
CA GLY A 204 7.80 4.74 -10.96
C GLY A 204 7.93 5.70 -12.15
N ASN A 205 8.94 5.48 -13.00
CA ASN A 205 9.29 6.40 -14.10
C ASN A 205 8.65 6.04 -15.46
N GLY A 206 8.01 4.86 -15.61
CA GLY A 206 7.49 4.39 -16.90
C GLY A 206 6.47 5.32 -17.57
N TRP A 207 5.56 5.92 -16.80
CA TRP A 207 4.57 6.87 -17.32
C TRP A 207 5.19 8.10 -18.02
N LYS A 208 6.44 8.45 -17.71
CA LYS A 208 7.15 9.56 -18.37
C LYS A 208 7.41 9.24 -19.85
N ILE A 209 7.60 7.98 -20.22
CA ILE A 209 7.72 7.56 -21.63
C ILE A 209 6.43 7.88 -22.38
N VAL A 210 5.28 7.51 -21.81
CA VAL A 210 3.95 7.82 -22.38
C VAL A 210 3.75 9.34 -22.46
N SER A 211 4.12 10.09 -21.41
CA SER A 211 4.07 11.55 -21.40
C SER A 211 4.95 12.21 -22.49
N SER A 212 6.07 11.60 -22.89
CA SER A 212 6.89 12.10 -23.99
C SER A 212 6.18 11.94 -25.34
N PHE A 213 5.53 10.80 -25.59
CA PHE A 213 4.83 10.52 -26.85
C PHE A 213 3.44 11.16 -26.97
N GLU A 214 2.67 11.26 -25.89
CA GLU A 214 1.31 11.82 -25.90
C GLU A 214 1.28 13.32 -25.55
N GLY A 215 2.26 13.80 -24.77
CA GLY A 215 2.36 15.17 -24.31
C GLY A 215 3.44 15.98 -25.03
N SER A 216 4.71 15.74 -24.68
CA SER A 216 5.85 16.58 -25.11
C SER A 216 5.96 16.66 -26.63
N PHE A 217 6.02 15.52 -27.32
CA PHE A 217 6.25 15.48 -28.77
C PHE A 217 5.10 16.09 -29.60
N PRO A 218 3.81 15.75 -29.39
CA PRO A 218 2.71 16.39 -30.11
C PRO A 218 2.64 17.91 -29.87
N ASN A 219 3.03 18.38 -28.68
CA ASN A 219 3.07 19.81 -28.39
C ASN A 219 4.21 20.52 -29.14
N ARG A 220 5.41 19.92 -29.23
CA ARG A 220 6.49 20.46 -30.08
C ARG A 220 6.10 20.51 -31.56
N ILE A 221 5.42 19.48 -32.08
CA ILE A 221 4.91 19.45 -33.46
C ILE A 221 3.86 20.56 -33.72
N LYS A 222 2.97 20.85 -32.76
CA LYS A 222 2.01 21.96 -32.85
C LYS A 222 2.67 23.35 -32.79
N GLN A 223 3.86 23.46 -32.20
CA GLN A 223 4.62 24.71 -32.06
C GLN A 223 5.55 25.00 -33.24
N LEU A 224 5.56 24.16 -34.28
CA LEU A 224 6.33 24.42 -35.49
C LEU A 224 5.91 25.75 -36.15
N PRO A 225 6.85 26.55 -36.70
CA PRO A 225 6.58 27.89 -37.23
C PRO A 225 5.91 27.84 -38.63
N LEU A 226 4.78 27.15 -38.73
CA LEU A 226 4.03 26.96 -39.97
C LEU A 226 3.54 28.28 -40.56
N ASP A 227 3.14 29.24 -39.73
CA ASP A 227 2.70 30.57 -40.20
C ASP A 227 3.81 31.32 -40.95
N ARG A 228 5.06 31.25 -40.46
CA ARG A 228 6.22 31.83 -41.15
C ARG A 228 6.56 31.06 -42.43
N HIS A 229 6.38 29.74 -42.44
CA HIS A 229 6.60 28.91 -43.62
C HIS A 229 5.56 29.17 -44.71
N PHE A 230 4.30 29.41 -44.33
CA PHE A 230 3.18 29.67 -45.25
C PHE A 230 2.90 31.17 -45.49
N ASP A 231 3.75 32.09 -45.03
CA ASP A 231 3.67 33.51 -45.38
C ASP A 231 3.66 33.69 -46.91
N MET A 232 2.86 34.64 -47.40
CA MET A 232 2.62 34.85 -48.82
C MET A 232 3.92 35.16 -49.59
N ASN A 233 4.85 35.89 -48.98
CA ASN A 233 6.14 36.20 -49.59
C ASN A 233 7.04 34.96 -49.66
N ASN A 234 6.99 34.10 -48.63
CA ASN A 234 7.72 32.85 -48.58
C ASN A 234 7.19 31.85 -49.62
N VAL A 235 5.87 31.68 -49.67
CA VAL A 235 5.16 30.84 -50.65
C VAL A 235 5.47 31.29 -52.08
N LYS A 236 5.35 32.59 -52.37
CA LYS A 236 5.67 33.14 -53.70
C LYS A 236 7.11 32.85 -54.11
N ARG A 237 8.08 33.00 -53.19
CA ARG A 237 9.50 32.70 -53.47
C ARG A 237 9.71 31.22 -53.80
N ILE A 238 9.24 30.32 -52.95
CA ILE A 238 9.43 28.86 -53.08
C ILE A 238 8.74 28.33 -54.35
N VAL A 239 7.56 28.86 -54.70
CA VAL A 239 6.85 28.46 -55.92
C VAL A 239 7.59 28.94 -57.18
N LEU A 240 8.03 30.20 -57.23
CA LEU A 240 8.79 30.73 -58.37
C LEU A 240 10.13 29.99 -58.56
N GLU A 241 10.82 29.67 -57.47
CA GLU A 241 12.07 28.90 -57.48
C GLU A 241 11.86 27.46 -57.98
N ALA A 242 10.76 26.81 -57.59
CA ALA A 242 10.45 25.42 -57.98
C ALA A 242 9.88 25.28 -59.41
N ASP A 243 9.17 26.30 -59.91
CA ASP A 243 8.62 26.31 -61.27
C ASP A 243 9.67 26.77 -62.31
N GLY A 244 10.60 27.65 -61.91
CA GLY A 244 11.73 28.08 -62.73
C GLY A 244 11.31 28.99 -63.91
N TYR A 245 11.98 28.84 -65.06
CA TYR A 245 11.77 29.72 -66.22
C TYR A 245 10.47 29.46 -67.00
N GLN A 246 9.82 28.31 -66.79
CA GLN A 246 8.62 27.89 -67.52
C GLN A 246 7.45 27.69 -66.54
N PRO A 247 6.62 28.73 -66.30
CA PRO A 247 5.52 28.65 -65.35
C PRO A 247 4.41 27.68 -65.78
N TYR A 248 3.82 26.98 -64.82
CA TYR A 248 2.73 26.04 -65.07
C TYR A 248 1.38 26.75 -65.24
N LEU A 249 0.74 26.56 -66.40
CA LEU A 249 -0.54 27.21 -66.76
C LEU A 249 -1.77 26.70 -65.98
N ILE A 250 -1.66 25.59 -65.23
CA ILE A 250 -2.81 24.91 -64.60
C ILE A 250 -2.62 24.74 -63.08
N SER A 251 -1.44 24.31 -62.62
CA SER A 251 -1.14 24.15 -61.19
C SER A 251 0.37 24.07 -60.92
N PRO A 252 0.92 24.80 -59.93
CA PRO A 252 2.34 24.76 -59.56
C PRO A 252 2.66 23.52 -58.70
N GLU A 253 2.57 22.33 -59.30
CA GLU A 253 2.75 21.06 -58.57
C GLU A 253 4.16 20.96 -57.93
N LYS A 254 5.20 21.44 -58.62
CA LYS A 254 6.57 21.49 -58.10
C LYS A 254 6.67 22.41 -56.88
N GLY A 255 6.13 23.63 -56.96
CA GLY A 255 6.05 24.55 -55.83
C GLY A 255 5.32 23.97 -54.62
N LEU A 256 4.15 23.34 -54.83
CA LEU A 256 3.39 22.67 -53.76
C LEU A 256 4.18 21.50 -53.13
N ARG A 257 4.83 20.67 -53.94
CA ARG A 257 5.71 19.59 -53.43
C ARG A 257 6.90 20.15 -52.64
N SER A 258 7.50 21.24 -53.09
CA SER A 258 8.60 21.92 -52.39
C SER A 258 8.16 22.45 -51.01
N LEU A 259 7.00 23.12 -50.95
CA LEU A 259 6.41 23.61 -49.69
C LEU A 259 6.13 22.47 -48.69
N ILE A 260 5.58 21.34 -49.16
CA ILE A 260 5.32 20.18 -48.29
C ILE A 260 6.64 19.59 -47.77
N LYS A 261 7.67 19.45 -48.63
CA LYS A 261 9.01 18.98 -48.23
C LYS A 261 9.70 19.90 -47.21
N GLY A 262 9.43 21.21 -47.27
CA GLY A 262 9.91 22.20 -46.31
C GLY A 262 9.28 22.01 -44.92
N VAL A 263 7.95 21.89 -44.85
CA VAL A 263 7.25 21.64 -43.58
C VAL A 263 7.66 20.33 -42.94
N LEU A 264 7.73 19.25 -43.73
CA LEU A 264 8.10 17.93 -43.23
C LEU A 264 9.54 17.90 -42.68
N GLU A 265 10.47 18.72 -43.20
CA GLU A 265 11.83 18.81 -42.66
C GLU A 265 11.86 19.37 -41.24
N LEU A 266 10.98 20.33 -40.93
CA LEU A 266 10.85 20.89 -39.59
C LEU A 266 10.42 19.86 -38.54
N ALA A 267 9.85 18.72 -38.95
CA ALA A 267 9.49 17.64 -38.03
C ALA A 267 10.70 16.81 -37.53
N LYS A 268 11.88 16.89 -38.18
CA LYS A 268 13.07 16.14 -37.75
C LYS A 268 13.53 16.49 -36.34
N GLU A 269 13.68 17.78 -36.04
CA GLU A 269 14.19 18.25 -34.75
C GLU A 269 13.27 17.85 -33.57
N PRO A 270 11.94 18.10 -33.58
CA PRO A 270 11.04 17.59 -32.54
C PRO A 270 11.11 16.08 -32.34
N SER A 271 11.29 15.32 -33.43
CA SER A 271 11.34 13.85 -33.39
C SER A 271 12.66 13.34 -32.79
N LEU A 272 13.79 13.97 -33.12
CA LEU A 272 15.09 13.70 -32.50
C LEU A 272 15.09 14.04 -31.00
N LEU A 273 14.46 15.15 -30.62
CA LEU A 273 14.32 15.55 -29.22
C LEU A 273 13.41 14.59 -28.42
N CYS A 274 12.42 13.97 -29.07
CA CYS A 274 11.61 12.91 -28.46
C CYS A 274 12.46 11.66 -28.13
N VAL A 275 13.37 11.26 -29.04
CA VAL A 275 14.30 10.15 -28.80
C VAL A 275 15.23 10.44 -27.63
N ASP A 276 15.74 11.67 -27.49
CA ASP A 276 16.55 12.07 -26.33
C ASP A 276 15.77 12.07 -25.00
N GLU A 277 14.53 12.55 -25.03
CA GLU A 277 13.65 12.61 -23.86
C GLU A 277 13.36 11.20 -23.33
N VAL A 278 13.00 10.27 -24.24
CA VAL A 278 12.78 8.86 -23.92
C VAL A 278 14.07 8.17 -23.45
N HIS A 279 15.21 8.43 -24.10
CA HIS A 279 16.50 7.88 -23.67
C HIS A 279 16.84 8.28 -22.23
N ARG A 280 16.65 9.55 -21.87
CA ARG A 280 16.90 10.04 -20.51
C ARG A 280 15.97 9.36 -19.49
N VAL A 281 14.71 9.12 -19.84
CA VAL A 281 13.76 8.39 -18.99
C VAL A 281 14.15 6.91 -18.83
N LEU A 282 14.66 6.26 -19.89
CA LEU A 282 15.15 4.88 -19.80
C LEU A 282 16.37 4.75 -18.89
N LEU A 283 17.30 5.72 -18.90
CA LEU A 283 18.40 5.78 -17.92
C LEU A 283 17.89 5.98 -16.48
N ASP A 284 16.92 6.87 -16.27
CA ASP A 284 16.24 7.04 -14.97
C ASP A 284 15.58 5.72 -14.50
N ILE A 285 15.06 4.90 -15.42
CA ILE A 285 14.45 3.58 -15.14
C ILE A 285 15.52 2.51 -14.82
N VAL A 286 16.63 2.45 -15.55
CA VAL A 286 17.76 1.52 -15.24
C VAL A 286 18.25 1.73 -13.80
N SER A 287 18.45 3.00 -13.42
CA SER A 287 18.87 3.35 -12.06
C SER A 287 17.80 2.97 -11.01
N ALA A 288 16.52 3.22 -11.30
CA ALA A 288 15.42 2.84 -10.42
C ALA A 288 15.31 1.31 -10.23
N ALA A 289 15.37 0.54 -11.33
CA ALA A 289 15.31 -0.92 -11.30
C ALA A 289 16.48 -1.53 -10.50
N ALA A 290 17.71 -1.06 -10.74
CA ALA A 290 18.89 -1.49 -10.00
C ALA A 290 18.86 -1.11 -8.50
N ASN A 291 18.06 -0.09 -8.11
CA ASN A 291 17.78 0.25 -6.72
C ASN A 291 16.64 -0.57 -6.12
N ALA A 292 15.64 -0.94 -6.93
CA ALA A 292 14.49 -1.75 -6.52
C ALA A 292 14.77 -3.26 -6.46
N THR A 293 15.90 -3.72 -7.00
CA THR A 293 16.37 -5.12 -6.99
C THR A 293 17.18 -5.39 -5.69
N PRO A 294 16.62 -6.08 -4.68
CA PRO A 294 17.31 -6.30 -3.40
C PRO A 294 18.57 -7.14 -3.55
N GLY A 295 18.57 -8.14 -4.45
CA GLY A 295 19.74 -8.97 -4.73
C GLY A 295 20.97 -8.16 -5.15
N LEU A 296 20.80 -7.18 -6.05
CA LEU A 296 21.86 -6.27 -6.50
C LEU A 296 22.36 -5.34 -5.39
N GLY A 297 21.54 -5.05 -4.38
CA GLY A 297 21.94 -4.26 -3.21
C GLY A 297 23.09 -4.90 -2.41
N ARG A 298 23.14 -6.25 -2.37
CA ARG A 298 24.20 -7.02 -1.71
C ARG A 298 25.55 -6.95 -2.44
N TYR A 299 25.53 -6.77 -3.76
CA TYR A 299 26.71 -6.82 -4.63
C TYR A 299 26.98 -5.47 -5.29
N ALA A 300 27.31 -4.44 -4.49
CA ALA A 300 27.48 -3.07 -4.97
C ALA A 300 28.46 -2.89 -6.17
N PRO A 301 29.59 -3.61 -6.30
CA PRO A 301 30.43 -3.54 -7.51
C PRO A 301 29.70 -4.09 -8.75
N PHE A 302 29.07 -5.26 -8.65
CA PHE A 302 28.31 -5.89 -9.73
C PHE A 302 27.14 -5.00 -10.18
N LYS A 303 26.42 -4.40 -9.23
CA LYS A 303 25.35 -3.43 -9.51
C LYS A 303 25.83 -2.23 -10.36
N ARG A 304 27.02 -1.69 -10.10
CA ARG A 304 27.59 -0.60 -10.93
C ARG A 304 27.86 -1.07 -12.35
N GLU A 305 28.40 -2.28 -12.50
CA GLU A 305 28.71 -2.87 -13.80
C GLU A 305 27.43 -3.14 -14.62
N VAL A 306 26.39 -3.72 -14.00
CA VAL A 306 25.07 -3.93 -14.61
C VAL A 306 24.46 -2.60 -15.11
N VAL A 307 24.51 -1.55 -14.28
CA VAL A 307 24.03 -0.22 -14.66
C VAL A 307 24.86 0.38 -15.80
N ALA A 308 26.19 0.25 -15.77
CA ALA A 308 27.07 0.76 -16.82
C ALA A 308 26.82 0.07 -18.17
N ILE A 309 26.73 -1.27 -18.19
CA ILE A 309 26.42 -2.05 -19.40
C ILE A 309 25.04 -1.66 -19.96
N ALA A 310 24.03 -1.54 -19.11
CA ALA A 310 22.68 -1.13 -19.52
C ALA A 310 22.66 0.31 -20.09
N SER A 311 23.43 1.24 -19.51
CA SER A 311 23.56 2.61 -20.04
C SER A 311 24.24 2.63 -21.41
N VAL A 312 25.34 1.89 -21.59
CA VAL A 312 26.04 1.79 -22.89
C VAL A 312 25.14 1.18 -23.97
N ALA A 313 24.34 0.17 -23.63
CA ALA A 313 23.35 -0.40 -24.56
C ALA A 313 22.28 0.62 -24.97
N LEU A 314 21.77 1.43 -24.03
CA LEU A 314 20.79 2.48 -24.30
C LEU A 314 21.36 3.60 -25.18
N ASP A 315 22.61 4.02 -25.01
CA ASP A 315 23.26 5.00 -25.90
C ASP A 315 23.42 4.45 -27.33
N GLY A 316 23.70 3.15 -27.47
CA GLY A 316 23.67 2.45 -28.76
C GLY A 316 22.29 2.50 -29.41
N PHE A 317 21.25 2.10 -28.68
CA PHE A 317 19.87 2.12 -29.19
C PHE A 317 19.37 3.54 -29.52
N ARG A 318 19.75 4.56 -28.74
CA ARG A 318 19.49 5.97 -29.04
C ARG A 318 20.09 6.38 -30.38
N THR A 319 21.31 5.94 -30.67
CA THR A 319 22.01 6.26 -31.93
C THR A 319 21.29 5.65 -33.14
N GLU A 320 20.86 4.40 -33.05
CA GLU A 320 20.07 3.76 -34.13
C GLU A 320 18.65 4.35 -34.24
N ALA A 321 17.98 4.64 -33.12
CA ALA A 321 16.67 5.30 -33.12
C ALA A 321 16.70 6.68 -33.78
N ARG A 322 17.77 7.48 -33.56
CA ARG A 322 17.97 8.76 -34.25
C ARG A 322 18.07 8.59 -35.76
N LYS A 323 18.85 7.62 -36.25
CA LYS A 323 18.97 7.32 -37.69
C LYS A 323 17.62 6.92 -38.28
N MET A 324 16.91 6.01 -37.60
CA MET A 324 15.58 5.54 -38.01
C MET A 324 14.57 6.70 -38.11
N VAL A 325 14.52 7.57 -37.10
CA VAL A 325 13.60 8.72 -37.08
C VAL A 325 13.88 9.71 -38.22
N VAL A 326 15.15 10.00 -38.52
CA VAL A 326 15.51 10.85 -39.67
C VAL A 326 15.09 10.18 -40.98
N ALA A 327 15.36 8.88 -41.14
CA ALA A 327 14.98 8.12 -42.32
C ALA A 327 13.46 8.10 -42.55
N LEU A 328 12.65 7.93 -41.50
CA LEU A 328 11.18 7.98 -41.59
C LEU A 328 10.68 9.35 -42.09
N VAL A 329 11.25 10.45 -41.58
CA VAL A 329 10.90 11.80 -42.06
C VAL A 329 11.35 12.01 -43.50
N ASP A 330 12.54 11.55 -43.88
CA ASP A 330 13.02 11.66 -45.27
C ASP A 330 12.24 10.78 -46.26
N MET A 331 11.70 9.63 -45.83
CA MET A 331 10.78 8.82 -46.63
C MET A 331 9.46 9.56 -46.92
N GLU A 332 8.84 10.16 -45.90
CA GLU A 332 7.63 10.99 -46.08
C GLU A 332 7.90 12.24 -46.96
N ARG A 333 9.11 12.80 -46.88
CA ARG A 333 9.56 13.90 -47.78
C ARG A 333 9.80 13.43 -49.21
N ALA A 334 10.22 12.19 -49.43
CA ALA A 334 10.63 11.72 -50.75
C ALA A 334 9.45 11.73 -51.74
N PHE A 335 8.28 11.24 -51.31
CA PHE A 335 7.12 11.07 -52.19
C PHE A 335 5.79 11.46 -51.54
N VAL A 336 5.17 12.53 -52.06
CA VAL A 336 3.77 12.86 -51.77
C VAL A 336 2.87 12.21 -52.83
N PRO A 337 1.95 11.29 -52.46
CA PRO A 337 1.09 10.60 -53.43
C PRO A 337 0.13 11.55 -54.17
N PRO A 338 -0.13 11.37 -55.48
CA PRO A 338 -1.14 12.15 -56.23
C PRO A 338 -2.53 12.16 -55.58
N GLN A 339 -2.91 11.05 -54.93
CA GLN A 339 -4.14 10.91 -54.15
C GLN A 339 -4.25 11.91 -52.96
N HIS A 340 -3.13 12.47 -52.49
CA HIS A 340 -3.16 13.54 -51.50
C HIS A 340 -3.66 14.86 -52.15
N PHE A 341 -3.11 15.20 -53.32
CA PHE A 341 -3.51 16.40 -54.06
C PHE A 341 -4.95 16.32 -54.57
N ILE A 342 -5.39 15.17 -55.10
CA ILE A 342 -6.79 14.94 -55.53
C ILE A 342 -7.76 15.19 -54.37
N ARG A 343 -7.49 14.60 -53.19
CA ARG A 343 -8.31 14.82 -51.98
C ARG A 343 -8.28 16.27 -51.49
N LEU A 344 -7.16 16.97 -51.66
CA LEU A 344 -7.02 18.38 -51.30
C LEU A 344 -7.87 19.28 -52.23
N VAL A 345 -7.87 19.02 -53.53
CA VAL A 345 -8.75 19.68 -54.51
C VAL A 345 -10.22 19.38 -54.22
N GLN A 346 -10.59 18.11 -53.99
CA GLN A 346 -11.97 17.72 -53.61
C GLN A 346 -12.44 18.44 -52.33
N ARG A 347 -11.60 18.52 -51.29
CA ARG A 347 -11.89 19.27 -50.06
C ARG A 347 -12.05 20.77 -50.29
N ARG A 348 -11.28 21.36 -51.23
CA ARG A 348 -11.43 22.76 -51.63
C ARG A 348 -12.76 22.99 -52.34
N MET A 349 -13.11 22.16 -53.33
CA MET A 349 -14.39 22.23 -54.06
C MET A 349 -15.58 22.06 -53.11
N GLU A 350 -15.52 21.10 -52.19
CA GLU A 350 -16.55 20.88 -51.17
C GLU A 350 -16.68 22.07 -50.20
N ARG A 351 -15.57 22.73 -49.83
CA ARG A 351 -15.62 23.95 -49.02
C ARG A 351 -16.24 25.12 -49.78
N GLN A 352 -15.81 25.35 -51.02
CA GLN A 352 -16.37 26.40 -51.88
C GLN A 352 -17.87 26.18 -52.12
N ARG A 353 -18.28 24.94 -52.39
CA ARG A 353 -19.69 24.57 -52.50
C ARG A 353 -20.48 24.90 -51.23
N ARG A 354 -19.95 24.61 -50.03
CA ARG A 354 -20.62 24.99 -48.77
C ARG A 354 -20.67 26.49 -48.55
N GLU A 355 -19.61 27.22 -48.91
CA GLU A 355 -19.59 28.69 -48.87
C GLU A 355 -20.62 29.29 -49.84
N GLU A 356 -20.76 28.74 -51.05
CA GLU A 356 -21.78 29.10 -52.04
C GLU A 356 -23.19 28.70 -51.61
N GLU A 357 -23.39 27.53 -50.99
CA GLU A 357 -24.67 27.11 -50.43
C GLU A 357 -25.09 28.04 -49.28
N VAL A 358 -24.17 28.43 -48.39
CA VAL A 358 -24.44 29.42 -47.33
C VAL A 358 -24.74 30.79 -47.93
N LYS A 359 -23.98 31.24 -48.93
CA LYS A 359 -24.19 32.52 -49.61
C LYS A 359 -25.55 32.55 -50.31
N ASN A 360 -25.86 31.54 -51.13
CA ASN A 360 -27.15 31.41 -51.81
C ASN A 360 -28.32 31.26 -50.83
N ARG A 361 -28.15 30.61 -49.68
CA ARG A 361 -29.19 30.53 -48.64
C ARG A 361 -29.41 31.88 -47.94
N SER A 362 -28.40 32.74 -47.88
CA SER A 362 -28.56 34.14 -47.44
C SER A 362 -29.22 35.01 -48.51
N SER A 363 -28.86 34.84 -49.79
CA SER A 363 -29.52 35.52 -50.92
C SER A 363 -31.00 35.15 -51.03
N LYS A 364 -31.33 33.86 -50.88
CA LYS A 364 -32.72 33.38 -50.95
C LYS A 364 -33.57 33.87 -49.79
N LYS A 365 -32.98 33.97 -48.58
CA LYS A 365 -33.63 34.63 -47.44
C LYS A 365 -33.87 36.13 -47.65
N ALA A 366 -32.98 36.82 -48.37
CA ALA A 366 -33.19 38.22 -48.72
C ALA A 366 -34.31 38.38 -49.77
N SER A 367 -34.31 37.57 -50.83
CA SER A 367 -35.38 37.61 -51.85
C SER A 367 -36.75 37.20 -51.30
N ASP A 368 -36.82 36.18 -50.44
CA ASP A 368 -38.06 35.76 -49.79
C ASP A 368 -38.57 36.87 -48.84
N ALA A 369 -37.67 37.61 -48.17
CA ALA A 369 -38.03 38.76 -47.35
C ALA A 369 -38.58 39.92 -48.19
N GLU A 370 -37.94 40.27 -49.30
CA GLU A 370 -38.42 41.33 -50.22
C GLU A 370 -39.77 40.97 -50.87
N GLN A 371 -39.95 39.73 -51.33
CA GLN A 371 -41.25 39.26 -51.85
C GLN A 371 -42.34 39.26 -50.77
N SER A 372 -42.00 38.95 -49.51
CA SER A 372 -42.95 39.02 -48.39
C SER A 372 -43.40 40.45 -48.07
N ILE A 373 -42.58 41.46 -48.37
CA ILE A 373 -42.90 42.88 -48.21
C ILE A 373 -43.77 43.36 -49.38
N LEU A 374 -43.42 42.99 -50.63
CA LEU A 374 -44.19 43.36 -51.83
C LEU A 374 -45.61 42.77 -51.83
N ASN A 375 -45.75 41.49 -51.46
CA ASN A 375 -47.07 40.85 -51.33
C ASN A 375 -47.93 41.44 -50.20
N ARG A 376 -47.32 42.11 -49.22
CA ARG A 376 -48.04 42.80 -48.13
C ARG A 376 -48.48 44.21 -48.51
N ALA A 377 -47.88 44.81 -49.53
CA ALA A 377 -48.20 46.16 -50.01
C ALA A 377 -49.28 46.20 -51.11
N SER A 378 -49.73 45.03 -51.60
CA SER A 378 -50.46 44.92 -52.88
C SER A 378 -51.85 44.27 -52.74
N SER A 379 -52.78 44.88 -52.00
CA SER A 379 -54.24 44.62 -52.12
C SER A 379 -55.10 45.66 -51.37
N PRO A 380 -55.90 46.49 -52.06
CA PRO A 380 -57.05 47.21 -51.51
C PRO A 380 -58.34 46.37 -51.61
N GLN A 381 -59.33 46.61 -50.73
CA GLN A 381 -60.62 45.90 -50.71
C GLN A 381 -61.73 46.59 -51.53
N THR A 382 -62.50 45.81 -52.31
CA THR A 382 -63.98 45.86 -52.54
C THR A 382 -64.41 44.67 -53.43
N GLY A 383 -65.55 43.97 -53.25
CA GLY A 383 -66.49 43.90 -52.11
C GLY A 383 -67.96 43.63 -52.48
N GLY A 384 -68.45 42.37 -52.45
CA GLY A 384 -69.90 42.09 -52.64
C GLY A 384 -70.32 40.62 -52.90
N GLN A 385 -71.18 40.10 -52.00
CA GLN A 385 -72.26 39.08 -52.17
C GLN A 385 -72.02 37.55 -52.39
N GLN A 386 -72.63 36.77 -51.47
CA GLN A 386 -73.24 35.41 -51.58
C GLN A 386 -72.28 34.21 -51.91
N GLN A 387 -72.45 32.98 -51.38
CA GLN A 387 -73.46 32.38 -50.47
C GLN A 387 -72.86 31.19 -49.66
N SER A 388 -73.49 30.90 -48.51
CA SER A 388 -73.67 29.60 -47.80
C SER A 388 -72.53 28.83 -47.09
N GLU A 389 -72.71 28.73 -45.76
CA GLU A 389 -72.48 27.58 -44.84
C GLU A 389 -71.08 26.95 -44.59
N GLY A 390 -70.76 26.76 -43.29
CA GLY A 390 -69.92 25.63 -42.86
C GLY A 390 -68.82 25.86 -41.80
N LYS A 391 -69.18 26.15 -40.53
CA LYS A 391 -68.47 25.83 -39.25
C LYS A 391 -66.97 26.24 -39.10
N PHE A 392 -66.61 27.01 -38.06
CA PHE A 392 -66.02 26.51 -36.79
C PHE A 392 -64.78 25.58 -37.01
N GLU A 393 -63.58 25.83 -36.47
CA GLU A 393 -63.27 26.30 -35.11
C GLU A 393 -61.76 26.67 -34.95
N GLY A 394 -61.39 27.52 -33.98
CA GLY A 394 -60.09 27.38 -33.25
C GLY A 394 -58.95 28.39 -33.47
N ASN A 395 -59.06 29.61 -32.93
CA ASN A 395 -57.97 30.62 -32.82
C ASN A 395 -57.02 30.27 -31.63
N LEU A 396 -55.69 30.21 -31.77
CA LEU A 396 -54.68 31.28 -31.50
C LEU A 396 -54.48 31.71 -30.01
N LYS A 397 -53.21 32.06 -29.71
CA LYS A 397 -52.64 32.90 -28.60
C LYS A 397 -51.83 32.10 -27.56
N SER A 398 -50.76 32.63 -26.94
CA SER A 398 -50.09 33.95 -27.01
C SER A 398 -48.58 33.75 -26.74
N LEU A 399 -47.69 34.40 -27.50
CA LEU A 399 -47.02 35.67 -27.19
C LEU A 399 -46.24 35.75 -25.87
N LYS A 400 -45.08 36.41 -26.00
CA LYS A 400 -43.98 36.59 -25.06
C LYS A 400 -44.08 37.99 -24.44
N ASP A 401 -43.77 38.14 -23.16
CA ASP A 401 -43.38 39.45 -22.62
C ASP A 401 -42.35 39.40 -21.49
N LYS A 402 -41.72 40.54 -21.20
CA LYS A 402 -40.58 40.72 -20.28
C LYS A 402 -41.02 41.18 -18.88
N PHE A 403 -40.25 40.89 -17.82
CA PHE A 403 -39.44 41.88 -17.05
C PHE A 403 -38.82 41.33 -15.74
N SER A 404 -37.61 41.84 -15.42
CA SER A 404 -36.91 42.03 -14.12
C SER A 404 -36.92 41.02 -12.95
N LYS A 405 -35.68 40.64 -12.56
CA LYS A 405 -35.10 40.43 -11.21
C LYS A 405 -36.01 40.32 -9.97
N LYS A 406 -35.78 39.23 -9.20
CA LYS A 406 -35.51 39.30 -7.74
C LYS A 406 -34.74 38.06 -7.27
N GLU A 407 -33.80 38.25 -6.33
CA GLU A 407 -33.12 37.16 -5.62
C GLU A 407 -34.04 36.52 -4.57
N LYS A 408 -33.89 35.21 -4.37
CA LYS A 408 -34.15 34.56 -3.07
C LYS A 408 -33.47 33.19 -3.01
N ASP A 409 -32.74 32.94 -1.93
CA ASP A 409 -32.08 31.66 -1.68
C ASP A 409 -33.07 30.50 -1.51
N VAL A 410 -33.01 29.53 -2.41
CA VAL A 410 -33.46 28.14 -2.21
C VAL A 410 -32.50 27.23 -3.00
N PRO A 411 -31.93 26.17 -2.40
CA PRO A 411 -31.04 25.27 -3.14
C PRO A 411 -31.82 24.45 -4.16
N PRO A 412 -31.33 24.27 -5.41
CA PRO A 412 -32.07 23.54 -6.43
C PRO A 412 -32.04 22.03 -6.16
N ALA A 413 -33.23 21.43 -6.13
CA ALA A 413 -33.40 19.98 -6.22
C ALA A 413 -32.78 19.44 -7.54
N PRO A 414 -32.29 18.18 -7.56
CA PRO A 414 -31.69 17.62 -8.77
C PRO A 414 -32.74 17.44 -9.87
N PRO A 415 -32.44 17.78 -11.13
CA PRO A 415 -33.30 17.43 -12.26
C PRO A 415 -33.26 15.92 -12.50
N GLU A 416 -34.43 15.28 -12.56
CA GLU A 416 -34.56 13.87 -12.94
C GLU A 416 -34.03 13.64 -14.38
N GLY A 417 -33.38 12.50 -14.61
CA GLY A 417 -32.92 12.12 -15.96
C GLY A 417 -31.57 11.41 -16.02
N SER A 418 -31.45 10.24 -15.38
CA SER A 418 -30.38 9.28 -15.70
C SER A 418 -30.69 8.58 -17.03
N ALA A 419 -30.17 9.09 -18.14
CA ALA A 419 -30.33 8.46 -19.45
C ALA A 419 -29.23 7.41 -19.67
N LEU A 420 -29.59 6.12 -19.62
CA LEU A 420 -28.73 5.02 -20.07
C LEU A 420 -29.04 4.68 -21.53
N LYS A 421 -27.99 4.28 -22.26
CA LYS A 421 -28.07 3.71 -23.62
C LYS A 421 -27.15 2.50 -23.71
N THR A 422 -27.68 1.42 -24.26
CA THR A 422 -26.98 0.13 -24.37
C THR A 422 -26.66 -0.16 -25.83
N ALA A 423 -25.47 -0.73 -26.10
CA ALA A 423 -24.96 -1.00 -27.44
C ALA A 423 -24.08 -2.25 -27.49
N GLY A 424 -23.82 -2.74 -28.71
CA GLY A 424 -23.03 -3.95 -28.98
C GLY A 424 -23.89 -5.14 -29.42
N PRO A 425 -23.31 -6.17 -30.07
CA PRO A 425 -24.05 -7.26 -30.72
C PRO A 425 -24.85 -8.16 -29.76
N GLY A 426 -24.64 -8.04 -28.44
CA GLY A 426 -25.45 -8.68 -27.40
C GLY A 426 -25.90 -7.72 -26.29
N GLY A 427 -25.87 -6.40 -26.50
CA GLY A 427 -26.22 -5.40 -25.47
C GLY A 427 -25.19 -5.25 -24.34
N GLU A 428 -23.96 -5.69 -24.54
CA GLU A 428 -22.96 -5.91 -23.48
C GLU A 428 -22.28 -4.63 -22.95
N ILE A 429 -22.52 -3.49 -23.61
CA ILE A 429 -21.92 -2.20 -23.28
C ILE A 429 -23.03 -1.21 -22.93
N THR A 430 -23.13 -0.88 -21.64
CA THR A 430 -24.11 0.05 -21.10
C THR A 430 -23.43 1.38 -20.77
N ALA A 431 -23.83 2.45 -21.45
CA ALA A 431 -23.26 3.80 -21.29
C ALA A 431 -24.29 4.77 -20.69
N GLY A 432 -23.84 5.66 -19.82
CA GLY A 432 -24.71 6.64 -19.17
C GLY A 432 -23.94 7.83 -18.59
N PHE A 433 -24.66 8.71 -17.89
CA PHE A 433 -24.04 9.78 -17.12
C PHE A 433 -24.63 9.88 -15.70
N LEU A 434 -23.78 10.32 -14.77
CA LEU A 434 -24.17 10.68 -13.41
C LEU A 434 -23.92 12.18 -13.19
N LEU A 435 -24.81 12.84 -12.43
CA LEU A 435 -24.65 14.24 -12.07
C LEU A 435 -23.87 14.34 -10.74
N LYS A 436 -22.64 14.85 -10.78
CA LYS A 436 -21.83 15.12 -9.59
C LYS A 436 -21.88 16.62 -9.27
N LYS A 437 -22.38 16.99 -8.09
CA LYS A 437 -22.32 18.37 -7.58
C LYS A 437 -20.86 18.78 -7.35
N SER A 438 -20.48 19.96 -7.82
CA SER A 438 -19.14 20.53 -7.58
C SER A 438 -19.09 21.21 -6.21
N GLY A 439 -17.98 21.03 -5.49
CA GLY A 439 -17.77 21.66 -4.17
C GLY A 439 -17.22 23.09 -4.26
N LYS A 440 -16.64 23.49 -5.41
CA LYS A 440 -16.07 24.84 -5.61
C LYS A 440 -17.02 25.81 -6.32
N THR A 441 -17.99 25.27 -7.04
CA THR A 441 -19.00 25.99 -7.81
C THR A 441 -20.30 25.25 -7.56
N ASN A 442 -21.35 25.92 -7.06
CA ASN A 442 -22.53 25.26 -6.47
C ASN A 442 -23.50 24.61 -7.51
N GLY A 443 -22.96 24.17 -8.65
CA GLY A 443 -23.67 23.57 -9.78
C GLY A 443 -23.30 22.09 -10.02
N TRP A 444 -24.00 21.49 -10.98
CA TRP A 444 -23.89 20.06 -11.30
C TRP A 444 -23.03 19.81 -12.55
N SER A 445 -22.18 18.78 -12.49
CA SER A 445 -21.33 18.32 -13.59
C SER A 445 -21.77 16.93 -14.06
N ARG A 446 -21.88 16.70 -15.38
CA ARG A 446 -22.12 15.36 -15.92
C ARG A 446 -20.82 14.57 -15.95
N ARG A 447 -20.82 13.36 -15.38
CA ARG A 447 -19.74 12.37 -15.45
C ARG A 447 -20.22 11.23 -16.33
N TRP A 448 -19.60 11.05 -17.49
CA TRP A 448 -19.92 9.96 -18.39
C TRP A 448 -19.22 8.68 -17.95
N PHE A 449 -19.91 7.55 -18.03
CA PHE A 449 -19.35 6.24 -17.75
C PHE A 449 -19.76 5.24 -18.81
N VAL A 450 -18.91 4.25 -19.01
CA VAL A 450 -19.19 3.05 -19.81
C VAL A 450 -18.93 1.83 -18.94
N LEU A 451 -19.92 0.95 -18.88
CA LEU A 451 -19.89 -0.30 -18.13
C LEU A 451 -19.88 -1.47 -19.11
N ASN A 452 -18.94 -2.38 -18.94
CA ASN A 452 -18.86 -3.62 -19.70
C ASN A 452 -19.36 -4.77 -18.82
N GLU A 453 -20.55 -5.28 -19.15
CA GLU A 453 -21.28 -6.21 -18.26
C GLU A 453 -20.60 -7.58 -18.14
N LYS A 454 -19.83 -8.00 -19.17
CA LYS A 454 -19.05 -9.25 -19.14
C LYS A 454 -17.84 -9.22 -18.21
N THR A 455 -17.28 -8.04 -17.94
CA THR A 455 -16.03 -7.91 -17.17
C THR A 455 -16.20 -7.22 -15.83
N GLY A 456 -17.38 -6.66 -15.55
CA GLY A 456 -17.65 -5.87 -14.35
C GLY A 456 -16.85 -4.56 -14.26
N LYS A 457 -16.09 -4.20 -15.30
CA LYS A 457 -15.21 -3.03 -15.32
C LYS A 457 -16.00 -1.78 -15.72
N VAL A 458 -15.90 -0.75 -14.88
CA VAL A 458 -16.46 0.59 -15.14
C VAL A 458 -15.33 1.52 -15.57
N ILE A 459 -15.48 2.15 -16.74
CA ILE A 459 -14.57 3.18 -17.23
C ILE A 459 -15.28 4.53 -17.10
N VAL A 460 -14.75 5.40 -16.24
CA VAL A 460 -15.25 6.76 -16.05
C VAL A 460 -14.49 7.69 -17.01
N LEU A 461 -15.20 8.26 -17.98
CA LEU A 461 -14.63 9.16 -18.97
C LEU A 461 -14.59 10.60 -18.42
N PHE A 462 -13.41 11.00 -17.96
CA PHE A 462 -13.11 12.39 -17.60
C PHE A 462 -12.79 13.21 -18.87
N LEU A 463 -13.84 13.60 -19.59
CA LEU A 463 -13.75 14.73 -20.51
C LEU A 463 -13.57 16.02 -19.68
N TYR A 464 -12.49 16.73 -19.95
CA TYR A 464 -12.17 18.06 -19.39
C TYR A 464 -12.88 19.17 -20.17
#